data_AF-A0A7C6MZB6-F1
#
_entry.id   AF-A0A7C6MZB6-F1
#
_cell.length_a   1.000
_cell.length_b   1.000
_cell.length_c   1.000
_cell.angle_alpha   90.00
_cell.angle_beta   90.00
_cell.angle_gamma   90.00
#
_symmetry.space_group_name_H-M   'P 1'
#
loop_
_entity.id
_entity.type
_entity.pdbx_description
1 polymer ?
#
loop_
_entity_poly.entity_id
_entity_poly.type
_entity_poly.pdbx_seq_one_letter_code
_entity_poly.pdbx_strand_id
1 'polypeptide(L)'
;MDKSTTQLSEDYKLGKQLIKSAIIMDQALAELLKIETKKMKKLLNTPDCAEELEKSNMFLKSIIFLLTMTEEKIKNGISLCNNAKKK
;
A
#
# COMPACT_ATOMS: atom_id res chain seq x y z
N MET A 1 -30.44 19.38 12.58
CA MET A 1 -29.47 18.26 12.51
C MET A 1 -28.20 18.71 13.18
N ASP A 2 -27.75 17.97 14.18
CA ASP A 2 -26.57 18.30 15.00
C ASP A 2 -25.28 18.14 14.16
N LYS A 3 -24.43 19.18 14.12
CA LYS A 3 -23.19 19.19 13.33
C LYS A 3 -22.26 18.03 13.71
N SER A 4 -22.35 17.57 14.96
CA SER A 4 -21.55 16.46 15.46
C SER A 4 -21.90 15.12 14.81
N THR A 5 -23.16 14.88 14.44
CA THR A 5 -23.59 13.62 13.81
C THR A 5 -23.20 13.55 12.33
N THR A 6 -23.21 14.69 11.63
CA THR A 6 -22.77 14.78 10.23
C THR A 6 -21.27 14.52 10.10
N GLN A 7 -20.44 15.10 10.98
CA GLN A 7 -18.98 14.91 10.95
C GLN A 7 -18.57 13.44 11.20
N LEU A 8 -19.21 12.75 12.15
CA LEU A 8 -18.90 11.34 12.45
C LEU A 8 -19.21 10.41 11.25
N SER A 9 -20.27 10.73 10.51
CA SER A 9 -20.64 10.01 9.27
C SER A 9 -19.61 10.20 8.16
N GLU A 10 -19.03 11.39 8.06
CA GLU A 10 -17.98 11.71 7.09
C GLU A 10 -16.65 11.04 7.45
N ASP A 11 -16.23 11.10 8.72
CA ASP A 11 -15.00 10.46 9.20
C ASP A 11 -15.04 8.95 8.98
N TYR A 12 -16.19 8.30 9.25
CA TYR A 12 -16.36 6.87 9.00
C TYR A 12 -16.24 6.51 7.50
N LYS A 13 -16.87 7.31 6.62
CA LYS A 13 -16.77 7.11 5.16
C LYS A 13 -15.34 7.29 4.67
N LEU A 14 -14.66 8.34 5.14
CA LEU A 14 -13.26 8.60 4.81
C LEU A 14 -12.37 7.45 5.28
N GLY A 15 -12.54 7.00 6.52
CA GLY A 15 -11.80 5.85 7.07
C GLY A 15 -11.94 4.59 6.22
N LYS A 16 -13.17 4.26 5.80
CA LYS A 16 -13.41 3.14 4.87
C LYS A 16 -12.73 3.30 3.52
N GLN A 17 -12.75 4.51 2.95
CA GLN A 17 -12.09 4.78 1.67
C GLN A 17 -10.57 4.69 1.77
N LEU A 18 -9.98 5.15 2.87
CA LEU A 18 -8.55 5.00 3.14
C LEU A 18 -8.14 3.53 3.21
N ILE A 19 -8.84 2.72 4.00
CA ILE A 19 -8.56 1.27 4.11
C ILE A 19 -8.71 0.59 2.75
N LYS A 20 -9.81 0.84 2.04
CA LYS A 20 -10.06 0.24 0.72
C LYS A 20 -8.95 0.58 -0.28
N SER A 21 -8.56 1.85 -0.35
CA SER A 21 -7.50 2.28 -1.28
C SER A 21 -6.13 1.75 -0.89
N ALA A 22 -5.83 1.59 0.40
CA ALA A 22 -4.60 0.94 0.86
C ALA A 22 -4.54 -0.53 0.43
N ILE A 23 -5.62 -1.30 0.63
CA ILE A 23 -5.70 -2.71 0.21
C ILE A 23 -5.53 -2.87 -1.31
N ILE A 24 -6.17 -2.01 -2.11
CA ILE A 24 -6.00 -2.02 -3.57
C ILE A 24 -4.55 -1.76 -3.95
N MET A 25 -3.88 -0.83 -3.26
CA MET A 25 -2.48 -0.52 -3.49
C MET A 25 -1.57 -1.69 -3.09
N ASP A 26 -1.82 -2.34 -1.96
CA ASP A 26 -1.09 -3.53 -1.52
C ASP A 26 -1.19 -4.68 -2.52
N GLN A 27 -2.39 -4.92 -3.06
CA GLN A 27 -2.61 -5.93 -4.09
C GLN A 27 -1.79 -5.65 -5.36
N ALA A 28 -1.80 -4.39 -5.82
CA ALA A 28 -1.01 -3.99 -7.00
C ALA A 28 0.50 -4.10 -6.74
N LEU A 29 0.97 -3.68 -5.57
CA LEU A 29 2.37 -3.78 -5.16
C LEU A 29 2.83 -5.24 -5.03
N ALA A 30 1.98 -6.13 -4.51
CA ALA A 30 2.27 -7.56 -4.43
C ALA A 30 2.44 -8.21 -5.82
N GLU A 31 1.61 -7.85 -6.79
CA GLU A 31 1.77 -8.31 -8.18
C GLU A 31 3.05 -7.75 -8.82
N LEU A 32 3.37 -6.47 -8.60
CA LEU A 32 4.64 -5.88 -9.06
C LEU A 32 5.85 -6.60 -8.45
N LEU A 33 5.80 -6.90 -7.15
CA LEU A 33 6.85 -7.64 -6.44
C LEU A 33 7.08 -9.01 -7.06
N LYS A 34 6.01 -9.73 -7.37
CA LYS A 34 6.05 -11.05 -8.03
C LYS A 34 6.64 -10.97 -9.43
N ILE A 35 6.28 -9.95 -10.21
CA ILE A 35 6.84 -9.71 -11.54
C ILE A 35 8.34 -9.43 -11.43
N GLU A 36 8.75 -8.53 -10.55
CA GLU A 36 10.15 -8.13 -10.41
C GLU A 36 11.02 -9.29 -9.91
N THR A 37 10.52 -10.07 -8.94
CA THR A 37 11.21 -11.27 -8.47
C THR A 37 11.41 -12.30 -9.59
N LYS A 38 10.41 -12.46 -10.48
CA LYS A 38 10.54 -13.32 -11.67
C LYS A 38 11.55 -12.76 -12.68
N LYS A 39 11.58 -11.44 -12.87
CA LYS A 39 12.56 -10.76 -13.73
C LYS A 39 13.99 -11.00 -13.24
N MET A 40 14.25 -10.81 -11.95
CA MET A 40 15.58 -11.07 -11.35
C MET A 40 16.03 -12.51 -11.57
N LYS A 41 15.15 -13.49 -11.33
CA LYS A 41 15.46 -14.92 -11.56
C LYS A 41 15.85 -15.20 -13.02
N LYS A 42 15.25 -14.51 -13.98
CA LYS A 42 15.62 -14.63 -15.40
C LYS A 42 16.97 -13.98 -15.69
N LEU A 43 17.19 -12.76 -15.17
CA LEU A 43 18.44 -12.01 -15.36
C LEU A 43 19.66 -12.73 -14.82
N LEU A 44 19.53 -13.49 -13.72
CA LEU A 44 20.64 -14.31 -13.20
C LEU A 44 21.20 -15.34 -14.19
N ASN A 45 20.43 -15.71 -15.22
CA ASN A 45 20.85 -16.66 -16.25
C ASN A 45 21.31 -15.97 -17.55
N THR A 46 21.40 -14.64 -17.58
CA THR A 46 21.84 -13.88 -18.76
C THR A 46 23.26 -13.32 -18.53
N PRO A 47 24.13 -13.35 -19.56
CA PRO A 47 25.41 -12.63 -19.52
C PRO A 47 25.21 -11.13 -19.25
N ASP A 48 26.20 -10.48 -18.63
CA ASP A 48 26.24 -9.03 -18.41
C ASP A 48 25.01 -8.43 -17.68
N CYS A 49 24.40 -9.19 -16.77
CA CYS A 49 23.15 -8.83 -16.10
C CYS A 49 23.27 -7.89 -14.90
N ALA A 50 24.49 -7.49 -14.52
CA ALA A 50 24.75 -6.78 -13.26
C ALA A 50 23.97 -5.47 -13.11
N GLU A 51 23.97 -4.64 -14.16
CA GLU A 51 23.28 -3.34 -14.13
C GLU A 51 21.76 -3.50 -14.04
N GLU A 52 21.19 -4.42 -14.81
CA GLU A 52 19.74 -4.68 -14.78
C GLU A 52 19.30 -5.33 -13.45
N LEU A 53 20.15 -6.16 -12.84
CA LEU A 53 19.91 -6.68 -11.49
C LEU A 53 19.95 -5.58 -10.43
N GLU A 54 20.87 -4.63 -10.55
CA GLU A 54 20.94 -3.48 -9.64
C GLU A 54 19.66 -2.62 -9.74
N LYS A 55 19.24 -2.26 -10.96
CA LYS A 55 17.98 -1.54 -11.19
C LYS A 55 16.78 -2.30 -10.63
N SER A 56 16.74 -3.60 -10.87
CA SER A 56 15.66 -4.48 -10.39
C SER A 56 15.61 -4.52 -8.86
N ASN A 57 16.77 -4.63 -8.19
CA ASN A 57 16.89 -4.58 -6.75
C ASN A 57 16.46 -3.23 -6.15
N MET A 58 16.81 -2.11 -6.80
CA MET A 58 16.35 -0.79 -6.39
C MET A 58 14.82 -0.68 -6.48
N PHE A 59 14.22 -1.17 -7.56
CA PHE A 59 12.77 -1.15 -7.74
C PHE A 59 12.06 -2.02 -6.68
N LEU A 60 12.61 -3.19 -6.38
CA LEU A 60 12.10 -4.11 -5.35
C LEU A 60 12.09 -3.46 -3.96
N LYS A 61 13.16 -2.73 -3.60
CA LYS A 61 13.22 -1.95 -2.36
C LYS A 61 12.18 -0.82 -2.32
N SER A 62 11.94 -0.14 -3.44
CA SER A 62 10.90 0.89 -3.54
C SER A 62 9.49 0.31 -3.34
N ILE A 63 9.21 -0.88 -3.89
CA ILE A 63 7.93 -1.58 -3.67
C ILE A 63 7.74 -1.90 -2.17
N ILE A 64 8.78 -2.42 -1.51
CA ILE A 64 8.75 -2.72 -0.08
C ILE A 64 8.49 -1.45 0.74
N PHE A 65 9.16 -0.34 0.42
CA PHE A 65 8.92 0.93 1.08
C PHE A 65 7.45 1.39 0.92
N LEU A 66 6.87 1.28 -0.27
CA LEU A 66 5.47 1.64 -0.50
C LEU A 66 4.49 0.75 0.30
N LEU A 67 4.79 -0.54 0.47
CA LEU A 67 4.01 -1.44 1.34
C LEU A 67 4.05 -1.00 2.82
N THR A 68 5.13 -0.38 3.29
CA THR A 68 5.16 0.18 4.65
C THR A 68 4.31 1.44 4.78
N MET A 69 4.15 2.21 3.70
CA MET A 69 3.33 3.43 3.71
C MET A 69 1.83 3.12 3.71
N THR A 70 1.41 2.03 3.06
CA THR A 70 0.01 1.59 3.06
C THR A 70 -0.43 1.06 4.43
N GLU A 71 0.49 0.52 5.23
CA GLU A 71 0.24 0.16 6.64
C GLU A 71 -0.24 1.38 7.45
N GLU A 72 0.47 2.51 7.35
CA GLU A 72 0.08 3.75 8.03
C GLU A 72 -1.28 4.26 7.54
N LYS A 73 -1.58 4.10 6.25
CA LYS A 73 -2.88 4.45 5.68
C LYS A 73 -4.02 3.60 6.26
N ILE A 74 -3.78 2.31 6.48
CA ILE A 74 -4.74 1.40 7.15
C ILE A 74 -4.92 1.82 8.61
N LYS A 75 -3.85 2.06 9.37
CA LYS A 75 -3.91 2.50 10.77
C LYS A 75 -4.74 3.78 10.91
N ASN A 76 -4.48 4.77 10.06
CA ASN A 76 -5.23 6.03 10.06
C ASN A 76 -6.70 5.83 9.71
N GLY A 77 -7.00 4.98 8.70
CA GLY A 77 -8.37 4.65 8.34
C GLY A 77 -9.14 3.93 9.46
N ILE A 78 -8.48 3.02 10.18
CA ILE A 78 -9.05 2.33 11.36
C ILE A 78 -9.32 3.33 12.49
N SER A 79 -8.37 4.23 12.75
CA SER A 79 -8.51 5.28 13.78
C SER A 79 -9.75 6.14 13.52
N LEU A 80 -9.95 6.61 12.28
CA LEU A 80 -11.15 7.36 11.89
C LEU A 80 -12.43 6.55 12.10
N CYS A 81 -12.44 5.28 11.68
CA CYS A 81 -13.59 4.40 11.88
C CYS A 81 -13.94 4.20 13.36
N ASN A 82 -12.93 4.10 14.23
CA ASN A 82 -13.12 3.87 15.66
C ASN A 82 -13.55 5.14 16.39
N ASN A 83 -13.01 6.30 16.03
CA ASN A 83 -13.43 7.59 16.59
C ASN A 83 -14.88 7.90 16.21
N ALA A 84 -15.31 7.52 14.99
CA ALA A 84 -16.70 7.63 14.56
C ALA A 84 -17.67 6.71 15.34
N LYS A 85 -17.18 5.62 15.94
CA LYS A 85 -17.99 4.64 16.70
C LYS A 85 -18.09 4.94 18.20
N LYS A 86 -17.15 5.72 18.76
CA LYS A 86 -17.14 6.06 20.19
C LYS A 86 -18.14 7.20 20.48
N LYS A 87 -19.45 6.91 20.40
CA LYS A 87 -20.56 7.51 21.16
C LYS A 87 -21.89 6.89 20.74
#